data_AF-A0A3B5M306-F1
#
_entry.id   AF-A0A3B5M306-F1
#
_cell.length_a   1.000
_cell.length_b   1.000
_cell.length_c   1.000
_cell.angle_alpha   90.00
_cell.angle_beta   90.00
_cell.angle_gamma   90.00
#
_symmetry.space_group_name_H-M   'P 1'
#
loop_
_entity.id
_entity.type
_entity.pdbx_description
1 polymer ?
#
loop_
_entity_poly.entity_id
_entity_poly.type
_entity_poly.pdbx_seq_one_letter_code
_entity_poly.pdbx_strand_id
1 'polypeptide(L)'
;MTNENQEQLKELLRELQTQDFDEPYEYGLDRERSKQALESGGGEFGSTLEHLLLQVFSERYGQKAVSPDGLQGVPMDECLSQRQEEALALAAIFGDRFYERIANAVWTVSLDVPFLSDKPARNGVDAAGKNSRNVCKFYLKDRGCRFGDKCRFRHELPGREKSGAGSLDPKGPSQPGFTSYSPPEYELEVRFPKGNRYPHQAPIVAFSTNDESVAAAGRLGVTEKLFGEALAAAKSGEPVVYTLITLCEDELSMKELLAIGHHKYSTPPPVVAPQPNPLGIAKSRTSIKATGKVEAVPVEAESYVNLRKKMESKHSQKTENLLQENGKLCRDFQRKRSSRRFKSMLEQRRNLPAWQEKENILDELDSCQVLVISGMTG
;
A
#
# COMPACT_ATOMS: atom_id res chain seq x y z
N MET A 1 -10.32 -44.79 -16.72
CA MET A 1 -9.50 -43.58 -16.90
C MET A 1 -8.05 -44.03 -16.96
N THR A 2 -7.37 -43.77 -18.07
CA THR A 2 -5.96 -44.14 -18.28
C THR A 2 -5.05 -43.34 -17.36
N ASN A 3 -3.90 -43.89 -16.98
CA ASN A 3 -2.91 -43.25 -16.10
C ASN A 3 -2.47 -41.88 -16.65
N GLU A 4 -2.38 -41.75 -17.98
CA GLU A 4 -2.11 -40.49 -18.69
C GLU A 4 -3.16 -39.40 -18.42
N ASN A 5 -4.45 -39.75 -18.36
CA ASN A 5 -5.51 -38.77 -18.09
C ASN A 5 -5.51 -38.34 -16.62
N GLN A 6 -5.03 -39.19 -15.70
CA GLN A 6 -4.83 -38.81 -14.30
C GLN A 6 -3.58 -37.97 -14.11
N GLU A 7 -2.50 -38.20 -14.86
CA GLU A 7 -1.32 -37.32 -14.84
C GLU A 7 -1.63 -35.98 -15.49
N GLN A 8 -2.31 -35.93 -16.62
CA GLN A 8 -2.73 -34.66 -17.24
C GLN A 8 -3.70 -33.87 -16.35
N LEU A 9 -4.61 -34.54 -15.63
CA LEU A 9 -5.48 -33.87 -14.67
C LEU A 9 -4.70 -33.37 -13.44
N LYS A 10 -3.66 -34.10 -12.99
CA LYS A 10 -2.77 -33.65 -11.92
C LYS A 10 -1.85 -32.52 -12.38
N GLU A 11 -1.39 -32.53 -13.63
CA GLU A 11 -0.61 -31.46 -14.25
C GLU A 11 -1.48 -30.21 -14.37
N LEU A 12 -2.71 -30.32 -14.88
CA LEU A 12 -3.67 -29.21 -14.95
C LEU A 12 -4.05 -28.68 -13.57
N LEU A 13 -4.24 -29.55 -12.56
CA LEU A 13 -4.51 -29.11 -11.19
C LEU A 13 -3.28 -28.44 -10.56
N ARG A 14 -2.06 -28.85 -10.94
CA ARG A 14 -0.82 -28.22 -10.50
C ARG A 14 -0.60 -26.87 -11.20
N GLU A 15 -0.89 -26.80 -12.49
CA GLU A 15 -0.88 -25.57 -13.31
C GLU A 15 -1.93 -24.57 -12.80
N LEU A 16 -3.15 -25.01 -12.52
CA LEU A 16 -4.22 -24.21 -11.89
C LEU A 16 -3.87 -23.80 -10.45
N GLN A 17 -3.12 -24.62 -9.70
CA GLN A 17 -2.58 -24.22 -8.40
C GLN A 17 -1.39 -23.25 -8.49
N THR A 18 -0.71 -23.18 -9.64
CA THR A 18 0.38 -22.22 -9.89
C THR A 18 -0.05 -20.97 -10.65
N GLN A 19 -1.25 -20.94 -11.25
CA GLN A 19 -1.70 -19.86 -12.13
C GLN A 19 -2.37 -18.68 -11.43
N ASP A 20 -2.70 -18.76 -10.14
CA ASP A 20 -3.35 -17.65 -9.40
C ASP A 20 -2.81 -17.48 -7.96
N PHE A 21 -1.49 -17.62 -7.75
CA PHE A 21 -0.87 -17.25 -6.47
C PHE A 21 0.19 -16.18 -6.70
N ASP A 22 -0.20 -14.93 -6.44
CA ASP A 22 0.69 -13.77 -6.33
C ASP A 22 1.94 -14.16 -5.52
N GLU A 23 3.08 -14.24 -6.19
CA GLU A 23 4.30 -14.72 -5.55
C GLU A 23 4.69 -13.76 -4.40
N PRO A 24 5.26 -14.25 -3.28
CA PRO A 24 5.70 -13.42 -2.14
C PRO A 24 6.67 -12.28 -2.50
N TYR A 25 7.22 -12.30 -3.72
CA TYR A 25 8.14 -11.30 -4.27
C TYR A 25 7.50 -9.94 -4.42
N GLU A 26 6.18 -9.88 -4.65
CA GLU A 26 5.50 -8.61 -4.88
C GLU A 26 5.47 -7.73 -3.63
N TYR A 27 5.53 -8.33 -2.44
CA TYR A 27 5.48 -7.65 -1.14
C TYR A 27 6.85 -7.19 -0.62
N GLY A 28 7.94 -7.52 -1.32
CA GLY A 28 9.30 -7.13 -0.94
C GLY A 28 9.94 -7.98 0.18
N LEU A 29 9.34 -9.11 0.54
CA LEU A 29 9.91 -10.07 1.50
C LEU A 29 11.03 -10.88 0.86
N ASP A 30 12.03 -11.26 1.66
CA ASP A 30 13.12 -12.14 1.22
C ASP A 30 12.57 -13.49 0.73
N ARG A 31 13.04 -13.92 -0.44
CA ARG A 31 12.59 -15.12 -1.13
C ARG A 31 12.77 -16.39 -0.31
N GLU A 32 13.96 -16.56 0.25
CA GLU A 32 14.31 -17.80 0.95
C GLU A 32 13.58 -17.89 2.29
N ARG A 33 13.49 -16.76 3.01
CA ARG A 33 12.66 -16.65 4.21
C ARG A 33 11.20 -16.98 3.93
N SER A 34 10.63 -16.43 2.86
CA SER A 34 9.22 -16.63 2.50
C SER A 34 8.95 -18.08 2.13
N LYS A 35 9.87 -18.70 1.38
CA LYS A 35 9.79 -20.12 1.02
C LYS A 35 9.82 -21.03 2.26
N GLN A 36 10.77 -20.81 3.17
CA GLN A 36 10.87 -21.60 4.41
C GLN A 36 9.63 -21.43 5.31
N ALA A 37 9.08 -20.22 5.37
CA ALA A 37 7.84 -19.95 6.11
C ALA A 37 6.61 -20.63 5.49
N LEU A 38 6.58 -20.75 4.15
CA LEU A 38 5.51 -21.45 3.44
C LEU A 38 5.60 -22.97 3.64
N GLU A 39 6.81 -23.53 3.56
CA GLU A 39 7.07 -24.96 3.78
C GLU A 39 6.75 -25.38 5.22
N SER A 40 7.10 -24.56 6.21
CA SER A 40 6.79 -24.82 7.62
C SER A 40 5.33 -24.55 7.98
N GLY A 41 4.65 -23.64 7.26
CA GLY A 41 3.25 -23.26 7.45
C GLY A 41 2.23 -24.15 6.74
N GLY A 42 2.65 -25.29 6.18
CA GLY A 42 1.74 -26.24 5.51
C GLY A 42 1.25 -25.80 4.13
N GLY A 43 1.90 -24.81 3.50
CA GLY A 43 1.60 -24.35 2.15
C GLY A 43 0.47 -23.32 2.03
N GLU A 44 -0.10 -22.84 3.14
CA GLU A 44 -1.14 -21.80 3.10
C GLU A 44 -0.53 -20.39 2.94
N PHE A 45 -0.54 -19.87 1.72
CA PHE A 45 0.05 -18.55 1.40
C PHE A 45 -0.47 -17.41 2.30
N GLY A 46 -1.78 -17.26 2.45
CA GLY A 46 -2.37 -16.16 3.22
C GLY A 46 -1.94 -16.16 4.68
N SER A 47 -2.00 -17.33 5.34
CA SER A 47 -1.56 -17.51 6.72
C SER A 47 -0.06 -17.24 6.88
N THR A 48 0.76 -17.68 5.92
CA THR A 48 2.21 -17.42 5.90
C THR A 48 2.52 -15.94 5.72
N LEU A 49 1.84 -15.24 4.80
CA LEU A 49 2.03 -13.81 4.57
C LEU A 49 1.66 -13.00 5.83
N GLU A 50 0.51 -13.31 6.45
CA GLU A 50 0.10 -12.70 7.72
C GLU A 50 1.18 -12.90 8.78
N HIS A 51 1.69 -14.11 8.94
CA HIS A 51 2.74 -14.39 9.91
C HIS A 51 4.01 -13.56 9.67
N LEU A 52 4.49 -13.49 8.42
CA LEU A 52 5.69 -12.73 8.05
C LEU A 52 5.50 -11.23 8.29
N LEU A 53 4.37 -10.66 7.90
CA LEU A 53 4.07 -9.24 8.11
C LEU A 53 3.93 -8.92 9.60
N LEU A 54 3.28 -9.79 10.39
CA LEU A 54 3.20 -9.62 11.83
C LEU A 54 4.58 -9.67 12.50
N GLN A 55 5.52 -10.49 12.00
CA GLN A 55 6.91 -10.45 12.47
C GLN A 55 7.55 -9.08 12.23
N VAL A 56 7.44 -8.55 11.00
CA VAL A 56 7.92 -7.22 10.62
C VAL A 56 7.34 -6.14 11.54
N PHE A 57 6.02 -6.13 11.70
CA PHE A 57 5.31 -5.13 12.51
C PHE A 57 5.63 -5.25 14.00
N SER A 58 5.75 -6.47 14.53
CA SER A 58 6.09 -6.69 15.93
C SER A 58 7.50 -6.23 16.28
N GLU A 59 8.44 -6.31 15.35
CA GLU A 59 9.81 -5.82 15.55
C GLU A 59 9.85 -4.28 15.57
N ARG A 60 9.12 -3.62 14.67
CA ARG A 60 9.12 -2.15 14.58
C ARG A 60 8.24 -1.48 15.65
N TYR A 61 7.04 -1.99 15.89
CA TYR A 61 6.01 -1.36 16.74
C TYR A 61 5.80 -2.07 18.08
N GLY A 62 6.41 -3.23 18.28
CA GLY A 62 6.28 -4.06 19.49
C GLY A 62 5.10 -5.03 19.44
N GLN A 63 5.17 -6.11 20.24
CA GLN A 63 4.14 -7.15 20.28
C GLN A 63 2.73 -6.64 20.62
N LYS A 64 2.64 -5.61 21.48
CA LYS A 64 1.35 -5.00 21.88
C LYS A 64 0.65 -4.25 20.74
N ALA A 65 1.38 -3.86 19.69
CA ALA A 65 0.79 -3.22 18.52
C ALA A 65 0.05 -4.22 17.63
N VAL A 66 0.56 -5.45 17.56
CA VAL A 66 -0.01 -6.53 16.75
C VAL A 66 -1.13 -7.26 17.50
N SER A 67 -0.98 -7.44 18.81
CA SER A 67 -1.95 -8.08 19.69
C SER A 67 -2.31 -7.14 20.85
N PRO A 68 -3.28 -6.22 20.65
CA PRO A 68 -3.69 -5.31 21.70
C PRO A 68 -4.48 -6.04 22.80
N ASP A 69 -4.13 -5.77 24.05
CA ASP A 69 -4.90 -6.25 25.20
C ASP A 69 -6.23 -5.48 25.33
N GLY A 70 -7.28 -6.11 25.87
CA GLY A 70 -8.52 -5.42 26.26
C GLY A 70 -9.61 -5.29 25.19
N LEU A 71 -9.42 -5.87 24.01
CA LEU A 71 -10.42 -5.83 22.92
C LEU A 71 -11.57 -6.85 23.07
N GLN A 72 -11.57 -7.67 24.13
CA GLN A 72 -12.60 -8.69 24.37
C GLN A 72 -13.99 -8.10 24.64
N GLY A 73 -14.04 -6.84 25.11
CA GLY A 73 -15.31 -6.14 25.38
C GLY A 73 -15.98 -5.56 24.13
N VAL A 74 -15.29 -5.52 22.99
CA VAL A 74 -15.86 -4.98 21.74
C VAL A 74 -16.65 -6.08 21.02
N PRO A 75 -17.96 -5.89 20.79
CA PRO A 75 -18.79 -6.85 20.06
C PRO A 75 -18.29 -7.06 18.63
N MET A 76 -18.17 -8.32 18.21
CA MET A 76 -17.76 -8.61 16.82
C MET A 76 -18.75 -8.09 15.80
N ASP A 77 -20.05 -8.14 16.09
CA ASP A 77 -21.09 -7.73 15.15
C ASP A 77 -21.00 -6.24 14.82
N GLU A 78 -20.63 -5.40 15.80
CA GLU A 78 -20.40 -3.97 15.58
C GLU A 78 -19.17 -3.73 14.71
N CYS A 79 -18.07 -4.45 14.95
CA CYS A 79 -16.88 -4.39 14.09
C CYS A 79 -17.18 -4.80 12.65
N LEU A 80 -18.00 -5.84 12.45
CA LEU A 80 -18.41 -6.28 11.13
C LEU A 80 -19.33 -5.26 10.43
N SER A 81 -20.25 -4.62 11.16
CA SER A 81 -21.08 -3.52 10.63
C SER A 81 -20.20 -2.36 10.14
N GLN A 82 -19.26 -1.90 10.96
CA GLN A 82 -18.37 -0.80 10.61
C GLN A 82 -17.48 -1.13 9.41
N ARG A 83 -16.99 -2.38 9.30
CA ARG A 83 -16.28 -2.86 8.10
C ARG A 83 -17.15 -2.82 6.86
N GLN A 84 -18.40 -3.28 6.97
CA GLN A 84 -19.31 -3.30 5.83
C GLN A 84 -19.64 -1.88 5.37
N GLU A 85 -19.84 -0.94 6.30
CA GLU A 85 -20.06 0.48 6.01
C GLU A 85 -18.85 1.09 5.30
N GLU A 86 -17.62 0.84 5.78
CA GLU A 86 -16.41 1.31 5.11
C GLU A 86 -16.24 0.68 3.73
N ALA A 87 -16.46 -0.64 3.59
CA ALA A 87 -16.37 -1.32 2.29
C ALA A 87 -17.35 -0.73 1.26
N LEU A 88 -18.59 -0.41 1.68
CA LEU A 88 -19.57 0.26 0.83
C LEU A 88 -19.10 1.67 0.41
N ALA A 89 -18.53 2.43 1.35
CA ALA A 89 -17.98 3.75 1.05
C ALA A 89 -16.80 3.65 0.06
N LEU A 90 -15.89 2.69 0.27
CA LEU A 90 -14.75 2.46 -0.62
C LEU A 90 -15.20 2.03 -2.01
N ALA A 91 -16.15 1.10 -2.12
CA ALA A 91 -16.73 0.69 -3.40
C ALA A 91 -17.37 1.87 -4.14
N ALA A 92 -18.06 2.78 -3.42
CA ALA A 92 -18.65 3.98 -4.01
C ALA A 92 -17.61 5.00 -4.48
N ILE A 93 -16.47 5.11 -3.78
CA ILE A 93 -15.40 6.08 -4.10
C ILE A 93 -14.48 5.56 -5.21
N PHE A 94 -14.11 4.29 -5.16
CA PHE A 94 -13.06 3.68 -5.98
C PHE A 94 -13.61 2.81 -7.12
N GLY A 95 -14.89 2.45 -7.09
CA GLY A 95 -15.52 1.64 -8.13
C GLY A 95 -14.88 0.26 -8.24
N ASP A 96 -14.51 -0.11 -9.46
CA ASP A 96 -13.86 -1.38 -9.81
C ASP A 96 -12.44 -1.53 -9.25
N ARG A 97 -11.80 -0.44 -8.82
CA ARG A 97 -10.48 -0.50 -8.17
C ARG A 97 -10.51 -1.10 -6.77
N PHE A 98 -11.67 -1.16 -6.12
CA PHE A 98 -11.83 -1.79 -4.81
C PHE A 98 -12.62 -3.09 -4.95
N TYR A 99 -12.11 -4.18 -4.39
CA TYR A 99 -12.84 -5.43 -4.31
C TYR A 99 -12.45 -6.24 -3.06
N GLU A 100 -13.38 -7.05 -2.59
CA GLU A 100 -13.16 -7.99 -1.50
C GLU A 100 -12.74 -9.35 -2.10
N ARG A 101 -11.44 -9.63 -2.08
CA ARG A 101 -10.84 -10.87 -2.60
C ARG A 101 -11.28 -12.09 -1.79
N ILE A 102 -11.38 -11.94 -0.46
CA ILE A 102 -11.91 -12.96 0.44
C ILE A 102 -12.91 -12.30 1.39
N ALA A 103 -14.15 -12.78 1.37
CA ALA A 103 -15.24 -12.24 2.17
C ALA A 103 -14.87 -12.12 3.66
N ASN A 104 -15.04 -10.92 4.22
CA ASN A 104 -14.73 -10.52 5.58
C ASN A 104 -13.27 -10.69 6.02
N ALA A 105 -12.34 -10.93 5.08
CA ALA A 105 -10.97 -11.30 5.41
C ALA A 105 -9.91 -10.55 4.60
N VAL A 106 -10.10 -10.33 3.30
CA VAL A 106 -9.08 -9.69 2.45
C VAL A 106 -9.74 -8.71 1.49
N TRP A 107 -9.36 -7.44 1.61
CA TRP A 107 -9.71 -6.38 0.67
C TRP A 107 -8.48 -6.04 -0.17
N THR A 108 -8.71 -5.76 -1.44
CA THR A 108 -7.67 -5.35 -2.37
C THR A 108 -8.09 -4.06 -3.07
N VAL A 109 -7.15 -3.13 -3.17
CA VAL A 109 -7.36 -1.85 -3.83
C VAL A 109 -6.25 -1.58 -4.84
N SER A 110 -6.61 -1.42 -6.11
CA SER A 110 -5.69 -0.99 -7.16
C SER A 110 -5.43 0.52 -7.06
N LEU A 111 -4.16 0.91 -6.96
CA LEU A 111 -3.73 2.28 -6.68
C LEU A 111 -3.46 3.07 -7.97
N ASP A 112 -3.88 4.34 -8.03
CA ASP A 112 -3.56 5.23 -9.16
C ASP A 112 -2.29 6.05 -8.83
N VAL A 113 -1.13 5.52 -9.21
CA VAL A 113 0.20 6.09 -8.92
C VAL A 113 0.94 6.45 -10.23
N PRO A 114 0.44 7.43 -11.00
CA PRO A 114 1.00 7.77 -12.32
C PRO A 114 2.45 8.24 -12.26
N PHE A 115 2.88 8.76 -11.09
CA PHE A 115 4.25 9.22 -10.84
C PHE A 115 5.28 8.08 -10.76
N LEU A 116 4.86 6.82 -10.62
CA LEU A 116 5.75 5.64 -10.66
C LEU A 116 5.92 5.07 -12.07
N SER A 117 4.93 5.30 -12.94
CA SER A 117 5.01 4.91 -14.35
C SER A 117 5.99 5.77 -15.17
N ASP A 118 6.38 6.94 -14.64
CA ASP A 118 7.35 7.84 -15.28
C ASP A 118 8.77 7.33 -15.02
N LYS A 119 9.24 6.44 -15.90
CA LYS A 119 10.65 6.02 -15.93
C LYS A 119 11.52 7.29 -16.02
N PRO A 120 12.47 7.53 -15.09
CA PRO A 120 13.42 8.61 -15.26
C PRO A 120 14.19 8.32 -16.54
N ALA A 121 14.03 9.19 -17.53
CA ALA A 121 14.85 9.15 -18.73
C ALA A 121 16.31 9.19 -18.26
N ARG A 122 17.02 8.06 -18.43
CA ARG A 122 18.46 8.03 -18.24
C ARG A 122 19.03 9.18 -19.05
N ASN A 123 19.77 10.06 -18.38
CA ASN A 123 20.56 11.12 -18.98
C ASN A 123 21.56 10.52 -19.98
N GLY A 124 21.11 10.27 -21.20
CA GLY A 124 21.93 10.22 -22.39
C GLY A 124 21.93 11.63 -22.96
N VAL A 125 23.06 12.30 -22.82
CA VAL A 125 23.37 13.51 -23.58
C VAL A 125 23.35 13.09 -25.05
N ASP A 126 22.29 13.47 -25.78
CA ASP A 126 22.34 13.80 -27.19
C ASP A 126 21.06 14.53 -27.62
N ALA A 127 21.24 15.77 -28.00
CA ALA A 127 20.20 16.66 -28.50
C ALA A 127 19.81 16.28 -29.93
N ALA A 128 18.51 16.03 -30.18
CA ALA A 128 17.79 16.53 -31.37
C ALA A 128 16.32 16.06 -31.40
N GLY A 129 15.42 16.95 -30.98
CA GLY A 129 14.03 17.15 -31.40
C GLY A 129 13.18 16.01 -31.99
N LYS A 130 12.03 15.73 -31.36
CA LYS A 130 10.70 16.23 -31.80
C LYS A 130 9.52 15.50 -31.14
N ASN A 131 8.60 16.31 -30.63
CA ASN A 131 7.21 15.94 -30.36
C ASN A 131 6.50 15.39 -31.61
N SER A 132 5.82 14.24 -31.50
CA SER A 132 4.35 14.09 -31.65
C SER A 132 3.95 12.61 -31.85
N ARG A 133 3.33 11.99 -30.84
CA ARG A 133 2.72 10.65 -30.90
C ARG A 133 1.36 10.66 -31.64
N ASN A 134 1.28 11.30 -32.81
CA ASN A 134 0.04 11.34 -33.60
C ASN A 134 0.09 10.31 -34.74
N VAL A 135 -1.05 9.67 -35.03
CA VAL A 135 -1.22 8.73 -36.16
C VAL A 135 -1.05 9.47 -37.50
N CYS A 136 -0.40 8.83 -38.46
CA CYS A 136 -0.12 9.40 -39.77
C CYS A 136 -1.40 9.60 -40.58
N LYS A 137 -1.82 10.86 -40.75
CA LYS A 137 -3.01 11.25 -41.53
C LYS A 137 -2.97 10.89 -43.02
N PHE A 138 -1.82 10.45 -43.53
CA PHE A 138 -1.62 10.12 -44.95
C PHE A 138 -1.51 8.61 -45.22
N TYR A 139 -1.55 7.78 -44.18
CA TYR A 139 -1.40 6.33 -44.31
C TYR A 139 -2.54 5.68 -45.11
N LEU A 140 -3.79 6.12 -44.90
CA LEU A 140 -5.00 5.54 -45.50
C LEU A 140 -5.52 6.28 -46.76
N LYS A 141 -4.75 7.20 -47.35
CA LYS A 141 -5.17 7.87 -48.61
C LYS A 141 -4.80 7.02 -49.82
N ASP A 142 -5.48 7.20 -50.97
CA ASP A 142 -5.34 6.38 -52.19
C ASP A 142 -3.90 6.24 -52.74
N ARG A 143 -2.97 7.12 -52.33
CA ARG A 143 -1.54 7.06 -52.69
C ARG A 143 -0.60 6.54 -51.57
N GLY A 144 -1.13 6.23 -50.39
CA GLY A 144 -0.38 5.81 -49.21
C GLY A 144 0.56 6.88 -48.64
N CYS A 145 1.16 6.60 -47.47
CA CYS A 145 2.19 7.46 -46.91
C CYS A 145 3.49 7.34 -47.72
N ARG A 146 3.95 8.44 -48.32
CA ARG A 146 5.21 8.49 -49.09
C ARG A 146 6.47 8.13 -48.30
N PHE A 147 6.38 8.13 -46.97
CA PHE A 147 7.51 7.85 -46.07
C PHE A 147 7.58 6.38 -45.63
N GLY A 148 6.60 5.53 -46.00
CA GLY A 148 6.59 4.10 -45.67
C GLY A 148 6.84 3.84 -44.18
N ASP A 149 7.56 2.76 -43.86
CA ASP A 149 7.87 2.35 -42.48
C ASP A 149 8.85 3.29 -41.76
N LYS A 150 9.43 4.25 -42.47
CA LYS A 150 10.31 5.29 -41.91
C LYS A 150 9.52 6.57 -41.56
N CYS A 151 8.20 6.52 -41.58
CA CYS A 151 7.38 7.67 -41.21
C CYS A 151 7.55 7.99 -39.72
N ARG A 152 7.76 9.27 -39.41
CA ARG A 152 7.83 9.77 -38.03
C ARG A 152 6.50 9.72 -37.26
N PHE A 153 5.41 9.31 -37.93
CA PHE A 153 4.06 9.22 -37.38
C PHE A 153 3.60 7.76 -37.45
N ARG A 154 2.82 7.29 -36.46
CA ARG A 154 2.40 5.88 -36.38
C ARG A 154 1.47 5.50 -37.54
N HIS A 155 1.75 4.37 -38.21
CA HIS A 155 0.89 3.78 -39.23
C HIS A 155 0.03 2.70 -38.58
N GLU A 156 -1.23 3.01 -38.32
CA GLU A 156 -2.18 2.11 -37.66
C GLU A 156 -3.41 1.95 -38.56
N LEU A 157 -3.76 0.70 -38.88
CA LEU A 157 -4.98 0.37 -39.61
C LEU A 157 -6.16 0.33 -38.62
N PRO A 158 -7.28 1.03 -38.86
CA PRO A 158 -8.44 0.89 -38.01
C PRO A 158 -9.13 -0.45 -38.30
N GLY A 159 -8.97 -1.41 -37.39
CA GLY A 159 -9.88 -2.54 -37.21
C GLY A 159 -9.41 -3.91 -37.73
N ARG A 160 -9.04 -4.80 -36.80
CA ARG A 160 -9.64 -6.15 -36.76
C ARG A 160 -9.60 -6.78 -35.37
N GLU A 161 -10.79 -6.99 -34.85
CA GLU A 161 -11.12 -7.80 -33.68
C GLU A 161 -10.90 -9.30 -33.94
N LYS A 162 -10.80 -10.06 -32.84
CA LYS A 162 -10.53 -11.51 -32.72
C LYS A 162 -11.34 -12.41 -33.69
N SER A 163 -10.72 -13.47 -34.20
CA SER A 163 -11.33 -14.80 -34.46
C SER A 163 -10.25 -15.84 -34.80
N GLY A 164 -10.35 -17.05 -34.23
CA GLY A 164 -9.32 -18.10 -34.27
C GLY A 164 -9.50 -19.22 -35.31
N ALA A 165 -8.69 -20.27 -35.08
CA ALA A 165 -8.65 -21.63 -35.66
C ALA A 165 -7.70 -21.89 -36.87
N GLY A 166 -6.61 -22.63 -36.59
CA GLY A 166 -6.29 -23.84 -37.35
C GLY A 166 -4.96 -23.96 -38.12
N SER A 167 -3.98 -24.62 -37.48
CA SER A 167 -3.22 -25.79 -38.02
C SER A 167 -1.77 -25.65 -38.56
N LEU A 168 -0.90 -26.46 -37.92
CA LEU A 168 0.36 -27.12 -38.33
C LEU A 168 1.74 -26.44 -38.12
N ASP A 169 2.38 -26.85 -37.02
CA ASP A 169 3.82 -26.88 -36.65
C ASP A 169 4.69 -27.77 -37.59
N PRO A 170 6.03 -27.97 -37.40
CA PRO A 170 7.06 -27.21 -36.63
C PRO A 170 8.43 -27.05 -37.38
N LYS A 171 9.27 -26.06 -36.98
CA LYS A 171 10.76 -26.15 -36.87
C LYS A 171 11.45 -24.78 -36.69
N GLY A 172 11.80 -24.47 -35.43
CA GLY A 172 13.00 -23.74 -34.93
C GLY A 172 13.38 -22.34 -35.47
N PRO A 173 14.35 -21.64 -34.84
CA PRO A 173 14.99 -21.84 -33.55
C PRO A 173 14.51 -20.82 -32.49
N SER A 174 14.90 -21.06 -31.25
CA SER A 174 14.80 -20.21 -30.07
C SER A 174 14.81 -18.70 -30.37
N GLN A 175 13.68 -18.02 -30.15
CA GLN A 175 13.69 -16.57 -29.91
C GLN A 175 13.63 -16.32 -28.40
N PRO A 176 14.65 -15.68 -27.80
CA PRO A 176 14.50 -15.03 -26.51
C PRO A 176 13.78 -13.71 -26.76
N GLY A 177 12.52 -13.57 -26.33
CA GLY A 177 11.84 -12.28 -26.57
C GLY A 177 10.35 -12.17 -26.31
N PHE A 178 9.65 -13.22 -25.87
CA PHE A 178 8.32 -13.04 -25.31
C PHE A 178 8.46 -12.63 -23.85
N THR A 179 8.82 -11.37 -23.59
CA THR A 179 8.50 -10.76 -22.29
C THR A 179 6.99 -10.55 -22.31
N SER A 180 6.25 -11.44 -21.64
CA SER A 180 4.86 -11.25 -21.27
C SER A 180 4.78 -10.09 -20.26
N TYR A 181 5.07 -8.87 -20.71
CA TYR A 181 5.14 -7.71 -19.82
C TYR A 181 3.71 -7.26 -19.55
N SER A 182 3.14 -7.77 -18.46
CA SER A 182 1.97 -7.15 -17.83
C SER A 182 2.34 -5.70 -17.45
N PRO A 183 1.42 -4.75 -17.60
CA PRO A 183 1.64 -3.41 -17.07
C PRO A 183 1.97 -3.45 -15.57
N PRO A 184 2.79 -2.50 -15.08
CA PRO A 184 2.98 -2.29 -13.66
C PRO A 184 1.65 -2.11 -12.93
N GLU A 185 1.36 -2.99 -11.98
CA GLU A 185 0.21 -2.94 -11.09
C GLU A 185 0.69 -2.63 -9.68
N TYR A 186 -0.07 -1.79 -8.98
CA TYR A 186 0.24 -1.37 -7.62
C TYR A 186 -1.01 -1.59 -6.79
N GLU A 187 -0.92 -2.44 -5.77
CA GLU A 187 -2.07 -2.82 -4.96
C GLU A 187 -1.81 -2.55 -3.48
N LEU A 188 -2.87 -2.16 -2.78
CA LEU A 188 -2.96 -2.19 -1.33
C LEU A 188 -3.84 -3.36 -0.93
N GLU A 189 -3.26 -4.35 -0.27
CA GLU A 189 -3.98 -5.45 0.35
C GLU A 189 -4.21 -5.15 1.84
N VAL A 190 -5.45 -5.29 2.30
CA VAL A 190 -5.86 -5.14 3.70
C VAL A 190 -6.45 -6.46 4.17
N ARG A 191 -5.82 -7.06 5.18
CA ARG A 191 -6.18 -8.37 5.72
C ARG A 191 -6.72 -8.24 7.14
N PHE A 192 -7.81 -8.95 7.42
CA PHE A 192 -8.43 -9.08 8.72
C PHE A 192 -8.32 -10.55 9.17
N PRO A 193 -7.26 -10.90 9.93
CA PRO A 193 -7.13 -12.24 10.50
C PRO A 193 -8.36 -12.64 11.30
N LYS A 194 -8.58 -13.95 11.47
CA LYS A 194 -9.74 -14.48 12.22
C LYS A 194 -9.81 -13.85 13.62
N GLY A 195 -10.94 -13.21 13.91
CA GLY A 195 -11.17 -12.54 15.19
C GLY A 195 -10.53 -11.16 15.34
N ASN A 196 -9.90 -10.61 14.29
CA ASN A 196 -9.46 -9.22 14.29
C ASN A 196 -10.64 -8.29 14.63
N ARG A 197 -10.40 -7.22 15.39
CA ARG A 197 -11.41 -6.27 15.90
C ARG A 197 -11.39 -4.90 15.22
N TYR A 198 -10.94 -4.82 13.97
CA TYR A 198 -10.99 -3.59 13.17
C TYR A 198 -12.41 -2.99 13.14
N PRO A 199 -12.58 -1.66 13.35
CA PRO A 199 -11.51 -0.63 13.37
C PRO A 199 -10.77 -0.43 14.71
N HIS A 200 -11.17 -1.07 15.80
CA HIS A 200 -10.52 -0.97 17.11
C HIS A 200 -9.17 -1.72 17.20
N GLN A 201 -8.85 -2.53 16.19
CA GLN A 201 -7.57 -3.21 16.02
C GLN A 201 -7.07 -2.94 14.61
N ALA A 202 -5.78 -2.62 14.48
CA ALA A 202 -5.18 -2.42 13.16
C ALA A 202 -5.35 -3.69 12.30
N PRO A 203 -5.74 -3.54 11.02
CA PRO A 203 -5.67 -4.64 10.08
C PRO A 203 -4.20 -4.87 9.68
N ILE A 204 -3.91 -6.05 9.14
CA ILE A 204 -2.64 -6.29 8.46
C ILE A 204 -2.75 -5.60 7.10
N VAL A 205 -1.74 -4.83 6.73
CA VAL A 205 -1.73 -4.11 5.45
C VAL A 205 -0.48 -4.51 4.69
N ALA A 206 -0.55 -4.54 3.37
CA ALA A 206 0.56 -4.91 2.52
C ALA A 206 0.51 -4.12 1.21
N PHE A 207 1.62 -3.50 0.83
CA PHE A 207 1.79 -2.89 -0.48
C PHE A 207 2.50 -3.89 -1.40
N SER A 208 1.86 -4.22 -2.53
CA SER A 208 2.40 -5.11 -3.54
C SER A 208 2.51 -4.43 -4.89
N THR A 209 3.51 -4.86 -5.67
CA THR A 209 3.64 -4.47 -7.07
C THR A 209 4.46 -5.49 -7.85
N ASN A 210 4.06 -5.70 -9.10
CA ASN A 210 4.84 -6.45 -10.09
C ASN A 210 5.94 -5.58 -10.77
N ASP A 211 6.06 -4.31 -10.40
CA ASP A 211 7.10 -3.40 -10.92
C ASP A 211 8.48 -3.72 -10.35
N GLU A 212 9.29 -4.43 -11.12
CA GLU A 212 10.68 -4.77 -10.78
C GLU A 212 11.58 -3.54 -10.53
N SER A 213 11.20 -2.34 -10.98
CA SER A 213 11.97 -1.13 -10.71
C SER A 213 11.83 -0.66 -9.26
N VAL A 214 10.77 -1.08 -8.57
CA VAL A 214 10.53 -0.79 -7.16
C VAL A 214 11.28 -1.79 -6.29
N ALA A 215 12.29 -1.31 -5.55
CA ALA A 215 13.10 -2.15 -4.67
C ALA A 215 12.26 -2.81 -3.57
N ALA A 216 12.55 -4.08 -3.28
CA ALA A 216 11.87 -4.87 -2.24
C ALA A 216 11.87 -4.18 -0.85
N ALA A 217 13.00 -3.58 -0.47
CA ALA A 217 13.11 -2.82 0.78
C ALA A 217 12.18 -1.58 0.82
N GLY A 218 11.97 -0.92 -0.32
CA GLY A 218 11.02 0.18 -0.44
C GLY A 218 9.58 -0.27 -0.27
N ARG A 219 9.20 -1.42 -0.85
CA ARG A 219 7.85 -2.00 -0.71
C ARG A 219 7.52 -2.33 0.75
N LEU A 220 8.49 -2.93 1.47
CA LEU A 220 8.36 -3.17 2.90
C LEU A 220 8.33 -1.86 3.70
N GLY A 221 9.14 -0.86 3.34
CA GLY A 221 9.13 0.46 3.98
C GLY A 221 7.76 1.15 3.88
N VAL A 222 7.12 1.09 2.72
CA VAL A 222 5.74 1.54 2.51
C VAL A 222 4.78 0.75 3.39
N THR A 223 4.84 -0.59 3.33
CA THR A 223 3.99 -1.49 4.11
C THR A 223 4.07 -1.21 5.62
N GLU A 224 5.27 -1.03 6.17
CA GLU A 224 5.46 -0.68 7.58
C GLU A 224 4.86 0.69 7.91
N LYS A 225 5.05 1.70 7.05
CA LYS A 225 4.50 3.04 7.26
C LYS A 225 2.97 3.01 7.28
N LEU A 226 2.34 2.27 6.36
CA LEU A 226 0.89 2.09 6.30
C LEU A 226 0.37 1.41 7.57
N PHE A 227 1.05 0.37 8.06
CA PHE A 227 0.66 -0.27 9.32
C PHE A 227 0.76 0.68 10.52
N GLY A 228 1.78 1.54 10.55
CA GLY A 228 1.90 2.58 11.57
C GLY A 228 0.74 3.57 11.59
N GLU A 229 0.21 3.94 10.42
CA GLU A 229 -0.98 4.78 10.30
C GLU A 229 -2.24 4.03 10.79
N ALA A 230 -2.39 2.77 10.38
CA ALA A 230 -3.50 1.93 10.81
C ALA A 230 -3.51 1.70 12.33
N LEU A 231 -2.33 1.57 12.94
CA LEU A 231 -2.17 1.48 14.39
C LEU A 231 -2.55 2.79 15.10
N ALA A 232 -2.34 3.95 14.47
CA ALA A 232 -2.76 5.22 15.04
C ALA A 232 -4.29 5.35 15.03
N ALA A 233 -4.93 5.05 13.90
CA ALA A 233 -6.39 5.07 13.75
C ALA A 233 -7.10 4.04 14.65
N ALA A 234 -6.48 2.87 14.87
CA ALA A 234 -7.06 1.85 15.75
C ALA A 234 -7.23 2.32 17.20
N LYS A 235 -6.44 3.30 17.66
CA LYS A 235 -6.56 3.87 19.02
C LYS A 235 -7.81 4.72 19.19
N SER A 236 -8.32 5.30 18.10
CA SER A 236 -9.59 6.04 18.06
C SER A 236 -10.76 5.17 17.61
N GLY A 237 -10.53 3.92 17.18
CA GLY A 237 -11.57 3.07 16.62
C GLY A 237 -12.06 3.56 15.26
N GLU A 238 -11.20 4.24 14.50
CA GLU A 238 -11.59 4.88 13.25
C GLU A 238 -11.26 4.00 12.02
N PRO A 239 -12.14 3.97 11.01
CA PRO A 239 -11.82 3.38 9.71
C PRO A 239 -10.65 4.13 9.05
N VAL A 240 -9.72 3.40 8.43
CA VAL A 240 -8.43 3.94 7.98
C VAL A 240 -8.11 3.65 6.51
N VAL A 241 -8.83 2.75 5.84
CA VAL A 241 -8.43 2.26 4.51
C VAL A 241 -8.39 3.38 3.47
N TYR A 242 -9.36 4.30 3.49
CA TYR A 242 -9.31 5.49 2.64
C TYR A 242 -8.04 6.32 2.87
N THR A 243 -7.66 6.54 4.12
CA THR A 243 -6.42 7.25 4.48
C THR A 243 -5.19 6.53 3.94
N LEU A 244 -5.12 5.21 4.07
CA LEU A 244 -4.01 4.41 3.55
C LEU A 244 -3.88 4.54 2.03
N ILE A 245 -4.99 4.49 1.28
CA ILE A 245 -4.99 4.69 -0.17
C ILE A 245 -4.45 6.09 -0.51
N THR A 246 -4.94 7.13 0.17
CA THR A 246 -4.46 8.50 -0.08
C THR A 246 -2.98 8.71 0.26
N LEU A 247 -2.45 7.98 1.24
CA LEU A 247 -1.01 8.00 1.55
C LEU A 247 -0.18 7.35 0.44
N CYS A 248 -0.65 6.24 -0.14
CA CYS A 248 0.00 5.61 -1.29
C CYS A 248 -0.02 6.51 -2.54
N GLU A 249 -1.09 7.27 -2.75
CA GLU A 249 -1.23 8.19 -3.89
C GLU A 249 -0.49 9.53 -3.69
N ASP A 250 0.08 9.81 -2.52
CA ASP A 250 0.90 11.01 -2.27
C ASP A 250 2.32 10.84 -2.83
N GLU A 251 2.59 11.52 -3.95
CA GLU A 251 3.85 11.39 -4.71
C GLU A 251 5.11 11.61 -3.85
N LEU A 252 5.12 12.63 -3.00
CA LEU A 252 6.32 12.97 -2.22
C LEU A 252 6.61 11.92 -1.16
N SER A 253 5.59 11.54 -0.39
CA SER A 253 5.72 10.53 0.66
C SER A 253 6.07 9.17 0.06
N MET A 254 5.42 8.79 -1.05
CA MET A 254 5.65 7.52 -1.70
C MET A 254 7.07 7.42 -2.26
N LYS A 255 7.58 8.45 -2.94
CA LYS A 255 8.96 8.47 -3.46
C LYS A 255 10.01 8.40 -2.36
N GLU A 256 9.78 9.05 -1.22
CA GLU A 256 10.68 8.98 -0.06
C GLU A 256 10.73 7.56 0.53
N LEU A 257 9.58 6.91 0.70
CA LEU A 257 9.49 5.55 1.23
C LEU A 257 10.09 4.52 0.27
N LEU A 258 9.87 4.68 -1.04
CA LEU A 258 10.44 3.78 -2.05
C LEU A 258 11.96 3.93 -2.21
N ALA A 259 12.54 5.04 -1.78
CA ALA A 259 13.99 5.26 -1.81
C ALA A 259 14.75 4.47 -0.71
N ILE A 260 14.04 3.77 0.18
CA ILE A 260 14.65 2.93 1.22
C ILE A 260 15.40 1.77 0.55
N GLY A 261 16.74 1.82 0.63
CA GLY A 261 17.62 0.83 0.00
C GLY A 261 17.89 -0.44 0.82
N HIS A 262 17.42 -0.51 2.08
CA HIS A 262 17.66 -1.66 2.95
C HIS A 262 16.53 -1.89 3.94
N HIS A 263 16.07 -3.14 4.03
CA HIS A 263 15.12 -3.60 5.04
C HIS A 263 15.52 -5.00 5.51
N LYS A 264 15.50 -5.27 6.83
CA LYS A 264 15.99 -6.52 7.44
C LYS A 264 15.31 -7.79 6.90
N TYR A 265 14.05 -7.65 6.51
CA TYR A 265 13.22 -8.73 5.98
C TYR A 265 13.16 -8.77 4.45
N SER A 266 13.84 -7.84 3.77
CA SER A 266 14.06 -7.86 2.32
C SER A 266 15.36 -8.61 2.03
N THR A 267 15.61 -8.93 0.75
CA THR A 267 16.87 -9.49 0.28
C THR A 267 18.07 -8.69 0.81
N PRO A 268 19.07 -9.36 1.42
CA PRO A 268 20.25 -8.68 1.94
C PRO A 268 21.04 -8.03 0.79
N PRO A 269 21.69 -6.87 1.03
CA PRO A 269 22.58 -6.29 0.04
C PRO A 269 23.68 -7.30 -0.29
N PRO A 270 24.08 -7.43 -1.57
CA PRO A 270 25.14 -8.34 -1.95
C PRO A 270 26.39 -8.03 -1.11
N VAL A 271 26.87 -9.03 -0.39
CA VAL A 271 28.06 -8.93 0.45
C VAL A 271 29.24 -8.59 -0.47
N VAL A 272 29.63 -7.31 -0.50
CA VAL A 272 30.93 -6.93 -1.04
C VAL A 272 31.95 -7.55 -0.10
N ALA A 273 32.66 -8.56 -0.59
CA ALA A 273 33.69 -9.26 0.17
C ALA A 273 34.65 -8.23 0.82
N PRO A 274 35.00 -8.38 2.11
CA PRO A 274 35.96 -7.48 2.74
C PRO A 274 37.31 -7.63 2.05
N GLN A 275 37.87 -6.51 1.56
CA GLN A 275 39.27 -6.42 1.19
C GLN A 275 40.13 -6.74 2.44
N PRO A 276 41.18 -7.57 2.34
CA PRO A 276 42.02 -7.89 3.49
C PRO A 276 42.90 -6.70 3.85
N ASN A 277 42.63 -6.05 4.99
CA ASN A 277 43.60 -5.15 5.62
C ASN A 277 44.56 -5.94 6.51
N PRO A 278 45.89 -5.67 6.48
CA PRO A 278 46.85 -6.40 7.30
C PRO A 278 46.86 -5.91 8.75
N LEU A 279 46.76 -6.88 9.65
CA LEU A 279 47.34 -7.03 11.00
C LEU A 279 47.98 -5.81 11.70
N GLY A 280 47.60 -5.62 12.98
CA GLY A 280 48.27 -4.67 13.87
C GLY A 280 47.89 -4.69 15.36
N ILE A 281 48.17 -5.82 16.05
CA ILE A 281 48.63 -5.93 17.45
C ILE A 281 47.64 -5.73 18.63
N ALA A 282 47.67 -6.76 19.48
CA ALA A 282 46.93 -7.02 20.70
C ALA A 282 47.40 -6.26 21.96
N LYS A 283 46.54 -6.28 22.99
CA LYS A 283 46.75 -6.43 24.47
C LYS A 283 45.57 -5.73 25.18
N SER A 284 45.00 -6.14 26.31
CA SER A 284 45.06 -7.34 27.16
C SER A 284 43.87 -7.24 28.13
N ARG A 285 43.45 -8.39 28.67
CA ARG A 285 42.42 -8.59 29.70
C ARG A 285 42.71 -7.87 31.02
N THR A 286 41.65 -7.47 31.73
CA THR A 286 41.53 -7.71 33.18
C THR A 286 40.07 -7.77 33.64
N SER A 287 39.77 -8.79 34.45
CA SER A 287 38.50 -9.04 35.13
C SER A 287 38.58 -8.54 36.57
N ILE A 288 37.49 -7.98 37.13
CA ILE A 288 37.27 -7.92 38.58
C ILE A 288 35.78 -8.19 38.88
N LYS A 289 35.53 -9.16 39.76
CA LYS A 289 34.24 -9.51 40.39
C LYS A 289 33.89 -8.52 41.50
N ALA A 290 32.60 -8.27 41.77
CA ALA A 290 32.13 -7.96 43.12
C ALA A 290 30.67 -8.35 43.34
N THR A 291 30.49 -9.01 44.48
CA THR A 291 29.33 -9.49 45.24
C THR A 291 28.22 -8.47 45.50
N GLY A 292 26.98 -8.95 45.66
CA GLY A 292 25.81 -8.12 46.00
C GLY A 292 25.61 -7.81 47.49
N LYS A 293 24.70 -6.87 47.76
CA LYS A 293 23.94 -6.70 49.00
C LYS A 293 22.69 -5.85 48.77
N VAL A 294 21.63 -6.16 49.52
CA VAL A 294 20.29 -5.55 49.54
C VAL A 294 20.24 -4.51 50.66
N GLU A 295 19.59 -3.37 50.43
CA GLU A 295 19.12 -2.44 51.48
C GLU A 295 17.92 -1.60 50.99
N ALA A 296 17.02 -1.23 51.92
CA ALA A 296 15.68 -0.73 51.66
C ALA A 296 15.43 0.75 52.09
N VAL A 297 14.80 1.52 51.19
CA VAL A 297 13.81 2.64 51.28
C VAL A 297 14.02 3.84 52.23
N PRO A 298 13.89 5.09 51.69
CA PRO A 298 12.83 6.02 52.13
C PRO A 298 12.02 6.64 50.96
N VAL A 299 10.74 6.95 51.21
CA VAL A 299 9.76 7.52 50.24
C VAL A 299 9.67 9.04 50.42
N GLU A 300 9.98 9.83 49.38
CA GLU A 300 9.83 11.30 49.37
C GLU A 300 8.65 11.78 48.51
N ALA A 301 8.01 12.84 49.01
CA ALA A 301 6.77 13.46 48.55
C ALA A 301 6.93 14.37 47.30
N GLU A 302 7.69 13.94 46.29
CA GLU A 302 7.95 14.73 45.06
C GLU A 302 7.03 14.38 43.87
N SER A 303 6.06 13.48 44.05
CA SER A 303 5.33 12.89 42.91
C SER A 303 4.13 13.71 42.41
N TYR A 304 3.56 14.63 43.21
CA TYR A 304 2.30 15.28 42.84
C TYR A 304 2.48 16.52 41.92
N VAL A 305 3.54 17.30 42.12
CA VAL A 305 3.83 18.50 41.32
C VAL A 305 4.34 18.15 39.92
N ASN A 306 5.16 17.10 39.82
CA ASN A 306 5.69 16.60 38.55
C ASN A 306 4.60 15.92 37.70
N LEU A 307 3.60 15.28 38.32
CA LEU A 307 2.48 14.69 37.61
C LEU A 307 1.58 15.77 36.97
N ARG A 308 1.31 16.87 37.69
CA ARG A 308 0.49 17.98 37.17
C ARG A 308 1.19 18.72 36.03
N LYS A 309 2.48 19.03 36.15
CA LYS A 309 3.29 19.62 35.05
C LYS A 309 3.33 18.72 33.82
N LYS A 310 3.37 17.39 34.00
CA LYS A 310 3.37 16.42 32.90
C LYS A 310 1.99 16.28 32.23
N MET A 311 0.91 16.46 32.98
CA MET A 311 -0.45 16.51 32.43
C MET A 311 -0.70 17.81 31.66
N GLU A 312 -0.26 18.96 32.17
CA GLU A 312 -0.35 20.25 31.50
C GLU A 312 0.53 20.30 30.23
N SER A 313 1.76 19.76 30.26
CA SER A 313 2.61 19.68 29.07
C SER A 313 2.03 18.78 27.99
N LYS A 314 1.42 17.64 28.38
CA LYS A 314 0.78 16.69 27.45
C LYS A 314 -0.50 17.27 26.85
N HIS A 315 -1.26 18.07 27.60
CA HIS A 315 -2.42 18.78 27.08
C HIS A 315 -2.01 19.92 26.12
N SER A 316 -0.99 20.70 26.48
CA SER A 316 -0.42 21.75 25.63
C SER A 316 0.15 21.21 24.31
N GLN A 317 0.79 20.04 24.36
CA GLN A 317 1.34 19.38 23.17
C GLN A 317 0.23 18.79 22.29
N LYS A 318 -0.88 18.34 22.88
CA LYS A 318 -2.08 17.93 22.14
C LYS A 318 -2.75 19.12 21.45
N THR A 319 -2.86 20.27 22.10
CA THR A 319 -3.43 21.49 21.49
C THR A 319 -2.51 22.10 20.44
N GLU A 320 -1.19 22.07 20.62
CA GLU A 320 -0.23 22.54 19.61
C GLU A 320 -0.24 21.67 18.35
N ASN A 321 -0.32 20.34 18.51
CA ASN A 321 -0.49 19.41 17.38
C ASN A 321 -1.81 19.68 16.63
N LEU A 322 -2.91 19.94 17.33
CA LEU A 322 -4.19 20.29 16.71
C LEU A 322 -4.12 21.60 15.91
N LEU A 323 -3.43 22.63 16.42
CA LEU A 323 -3.24 23.90 15.70
C LEU A 323 -2.37 23.72 14.45
N GLN A 324 -1.34 22.86 14.53
CA GLN A 324 -0.48 22.54 13.40
C GLN A 324 -1.24 21.78 12.31
N GLU A 325 -2.08 20.81 12.69
CA GLU A 325 -2.96 20.06 11.81
C GLU A 325 -4.01 20.96 11.15
N ASN A 326 -4.66 21.83 11.92
CA ASN A 326 -5.59 22.84 11.38
C ASN A 326 -4.89 23.76 10.36
N GLY A 327 -3.65 24.16 10.65
CA GLY A 327 -2.83 24.94 9.70
C GLY A 327 -2.53 24.17 8.41
N LYS A 328 -2.27 22.86 8.50
CA LYS A 328 -2.08 21.99 7.33
C LYS A 328 -3.37 21.86 6.51
N LEU A 329 -4.50 21.59 7.16
CA LEU A 329 -5.81 21.51 6.51
C LEU A 329 -6.18 22.80 5.77
N CYS A 330 -5.95 23.96 6.39
CA CYS A 330 -6.16 25.25 5.74
C CYS A 330 -5.32 25.43 4.48
N ARG A 331 -4.02 25.10 4.53
CA ARG A 331 -3.13 25.17 3.35
C ARG A 331 -3.57 24.19 2.26
N ASP A 332 -3.95 22.98 2.64
CA ASP A 332 -4.42 21.96 1.69
C ASP A 332 -5.73 22.35 1.03
N PHE A 333 -6.66 22.94 1.78
CA PHE A 333 -7.90 23.47 1.24
C PHE A 333 -7.67 24.63 0.28
N GLN A 334 -6.75 25.54 0.61
CA GLN A 334 -6.35 26.63 -0.29
C GLN A 334 -5.75 26.11 -1.60
N ARG A 335 -4.88 25.08 -1.53
CA ARG A 335 -4.34 24.39 -2.71
C ARG A 335 -5.44 23.69 -3.51
N LYS A 336 -6.39 23.02 -2.85
CA LYS A 336 -7.53 22.38 -3.52
C LYS A 336 -8.40 23.40 -4.26
N ARG A 337 -8.66 24.58 -3.69
CA ARG A 337 -9.45 25.65 -4.34
C ARG A 337 -8.88 26.14 -5.67
N SER A 338 -7.57 26.07 -5.90
CA SER A 338 -6.95 26.50 -7.16
C SER A 338 -6.99 25.42 -8.25
N SER A 339 -7.19 24.15 -7.88
CA SER A 339 -7.25 23.02 -8.82
C SER A 339 -8.48 23.06 -9.74
N ARG A 340 -8.29 22.75 -11.03
CA ARG A 340 -9.38 22.66 -12.02
C ARG A 340 -10.36 21.53 -11.70
N ARG A 341 -9.87 20.38 -11.26
CA ARG A 341 -10.71 19.22 -10.87
C ARG A 341 -11.64 19.58 -9.72
N PHE A 342 -11.10 20.26 -8.70
CA PHE A 342 -11.89 20.71 -7.55
C PHE A 342 -12.97 21.73 -7.96
N LYS A 343 -12.64 22.69 -8.82
CA LYS A 343 -13.61 23.66 -9.34
C LYS A 343 -14.76 22.99 -10.09
N SER A 344 -14.46 22.03 -10.96
CA SER A 344 -15.47 21.26 -11.70
C SER A 344 -16.41 20.49 -10.77
N MET A 345 -15.86 19.83 -9.74
CA MET A 345 -16.67 19.12 -8.74
C MET A 345 -17.51 20.08 -7.90
N LEU A 346 -16.93 21.22 -7.50
CA LEU A 346 -17.62 22.25 -6.72
C LEU A 346 -18.83 22.82 -7.48
N GLU A 347 -18.71 22.98 -8.78
CA GLU A 347 -19.81 23.45 -9.64
C GLU A 347 -20.97 22.46 -9.68
N GLN A 348 -20.69 21.15 -9.76
CA GLN A 348 -21.73 20.12 -9.65
C GLN A 348 -22.41 20.13 -8.28
N ARG A 349 -21.63 20.26 -7.19
CA ARG A 349 -22.17 20.29 -5.82
C ARG A 349 -23.08 21.50 -5.57
N ARG A 350 -22.82 22.64 -6.22
CA ARG A 350 -23.67 23.84 -6.13
C ARG A 350 -25.10 23.65 -6.66
N ASN A 351 -25.31 22.66 -7.50
CA ASN A 351 -26.63 22.35 -8.06
C ASN A 351 -27.50 21.53 -7.10
N LEU A 352 -26.93 20.98 -6.02
CA LEU A 352 -27.68 20.18 -5.06
C LEU A 352 -28.46 21.07 -4.08
N PRO A 353 -29.71 20.72 -3.73
CA PRO A 353 -30.50 21.50 -2.75
C PRO A 353 -29.79 21.65 -1.40
N ALA A 354 -29.10 20.60 -0.95
CA ALA A 354 -28.32 20.63 0.29
C ALA A 354 -27.20 21.68 0.29
N TRP A 355 -26.70 22.10 -0.89
CA TRP A 355 -25.70 23.16 -0.98
C TRP A 355 -26.27 24.53 -0.61
N GLN A 356 -27.54 24.77 -0.93
CA GLN A 356 -28.23 26.02 -0.61
C GLN A 356 -28.51 26.12 0.89
N GLU A 357 -28.84 24.98 1.52
CA GLU A 357 -29.07 24.88 2.97
C GLU A 357 -27.80 24.74 3.80
N LYS A 358 -26.61 24.79 3.18
CA LYS A 358 -25.35 24.50 3.86
C LYS A 358 -25.11 25.39 5.09
N GLU A 359 -25.31 26.70 4.98
CA GLU A 359 -25.06 27.61 6.11
C GLU A 359 -26.08 27.40 7.22
N ASN A 360 -27.36 27.27 6.86
CA ASN A 360 -28.44 26.97 7.80
C ASN A 360 -28.20 25.67 8.59
N ILE A 361 -27.74 24.60 7.92
CA ILE A 361 -27.39 23.33 8.57
C ILE A 361 -26.23 23.50 9.55
N LEU A 362 -25.19 24.27 9.17
CA LEU A 362 -24.03 24.49 10.02
C LEU A 362 -24.37 25.33 11.25
N ASP A 363 -25.16 26.39 11.07
CA ASP A 363 -25.61 27.25 12.15
C ASP A 363 -26.48 26.47 13.16
N GLU A 364 -27.37 25.61 12.66
CA GLU A 364 -28.23 24.79 13.53
C GLU A 364 -27.40 23.73 14.27
N LEU A 365 -26.40 23.12 13.61
CA LEU A 365 -25.49 22.15 14.21
C LEU A 365 -24.63 22.78 15.33
N ASP A 366 -24.20 24.04 15.16
CA ASP A 366 -23.44 24.77 16.18
C ASP A 366 -24.30 25.11 17.42
N SER A 367 -25.62 25.26 17.22
CA SER A 367 -26.56 25.64 18.30
C SER A 367 -27.18 24.44 19.04
N CYS A 368 -27.25 23.28 18.39
CA CYS A 368 -28.00 22.12 18.87
C CYS A 368 -27.10 20.89 19.03
N GLN A 369 -27.16 20.25 20.21
CA GLN A 369 -26.42 19.01 20.46
C GLN A 369 -26.90 17.83 19.58
N VAL A 370 -28.17 17.85 19.18
CA VAL A 370 -28.79 16.83 18.33
C VAL A 370 -29.60 17.54 17.25
N LEU A 371 -29.26 17.27 15.99
CA LEU A 371 -29.93 17.81 14.82
C LEU A 371 -30.45 16.68 13.94
N VAL A 372 -31.74 16.70 13.60
CA VAL A 372 -32.35 15.77 12.66
C VAL A 372 -32.60 16.50 11.34
N ILE A 373 -31.91 16.08 10.29
CA ILE A 373 -32.05 16.63 8.94
C ILE A 373 -32.86 15.63 8.11
N SER A 374 -33.94 16.10 7.50
CA SER A 374 -34.74 15.31 6.56
C SER A 374 -34.68 15.93 5.16
N GLY A 375 -34.67 15.09 4.13
CA GLY A 375 -34.56 15.53 2.75
C GLY A 375 -35.14 14.49 1.79
N MET A 376 -35.48 14.94 0.58
CA MET A 376 -35.80 14.05 -0.52
C MET A 376 -34.57 13.27 -0.97
N THR A 377 -34.77 12.10 -1.58
CA THR A 377 -33.66 11.27 -2.10
C THR A 377 -32.92 11.98 -3.23
N GLY A 378 -31.59 12.04 -3.13
CA GLY A 378 -30.70 12.78 -4.02
C GLY A 378 -30.01 13.92 -3.28
#